data_AF-A0A916DU02-F1
#
_entry.id   AF-A0A916DU02-F1
#
_cell.length_a   1.000
_cell.length_b   1.000
_cell.length_c   1.000
_cell.angle_alpha   90.00
_cell.angle_beta   90.00
_cell.angle_gamma   90.00
#
_symmetry.space_group_name_H-M   'P 1'
#
loop_
_entity.id
_entity.type
_entity.pdbx_description
1 polymer ?
#
loop_
_entity_poly.entity_id
_entity_poly.type
_entity_poly.pdbx_seq_one_letter_code
_entity_poly.pdbx_strand_id
1 'polypeptide(L)'
;MFKSIKTRKRFLIGILSLFTIISCTNTNSDSKPCKYKPPVAIFEGIDRFSNHSFEVTGQDAVERVFIPKMNMTIELYQSGCDFLQQEYRILLEEAYPLNTPAEVCALHISNIFLILAGEAPEKLGLFQQWAAAIQAAAKSFKYNEKILLKGTAIHAQIDKTHQTESAMLSIIFSQ
;
A
#
# COMPACT_ATOMS: atom_id res chain seq x y z
N MET A 1 41.82 84.75 32.37
CA MET A 1 41.57 84.34 33.77
C MET A 1 41.39 82.83 33.78
N PHE A 2 42.34 82.11 34.37
CA PHE A 2 42.33 80.65 34.51
C PHE A 2 41.18 80.18 35.43
N LYS A 3 40.50 79.09 35.06
CA LYS A 3 40.22 78.00 36.01
C LYS A 3 39.93 76.69 35.27
N SER A 4 40.66 75.68 35.71
CA SER A 4 40.71 74.28 35.29
C SER A 4 39.73 73.42 36.11
N ILE A 5 39.72 72.09 35.85
CA ILE A 5 39.28 70.96 36.71
C ILE A 5 37.80 70.55 36.48
N LYS A 6 37.35 69.28 36.30
CA LYS A 6 37.89 67.91 36.48
C LYS A 6 37.05 66.88 35.68
N THR A 7 37.73 65.85 35.17
CA THR A 7 37.38 64.41 35.04
C THR A 7 35.94 63.90 35.26
N ARG A 8 35.51 62.93 34.44
CA ARG A 8 35.25 61.53 34.87
C ARG A 8 35.02 60.56 33.70
N LYS A 9 35.71 59.41 33.78
CA LYS A 9 35.61 58.18 32.97
C LYS A 9 34.29 57.43 33.26
N ARG A 10 33.65 56.84 32.22
CA ARG A 10 32.87 55.56 32.17
C ARG A 10 32.74 55.22 30.67
N PHE A 11 33.35 54.20 30.05
CA PHE A 11 33.33 52.73 30.21
C PHE A 11 31.93 52.10 30.22
N LEU A 12 31.55 51.50 29.08
CA LEU A 12 30.53 50.44 28.82
C LEU A 12 30.49 50.31 27.28
N ILE A 13 31.22 49.41 26.60
CA ILE A 13 31.11 47.93 26.51
C ILE A 13 29.67 47.44 26.32
N GLY A 14 29.46 46.78 25.17
CA GLY A 14 28.37 45.83 24.91
C GLY A 14 27.23 46.41 24.08
N ILE A 15 26.69 45.80 23.03
CA ILE A 15 26.68 44.39 22.64
C ILE A 15 26.59 44.33 21.10
N LEU A 16 27.53 43.59 20.53
CA LEU A 16 27.53 43.02 19.19
C LEU A 16 26.34 42.04 19.07
N SER A 17 25.21 42.48 18.51
CA SER A 17 24.16 41.55 18.05
C SER A 17 24.44 41.15 16.61
N LEU A 18 25.34 40.18 16.50
CA LEU A 18 25.57 39.36 15.32
C LEU A 18 24.25 38.62 15.03
N PHE A 19 23.47 39.10 14.07
CA PHE A 19 22.36 38.34 13.50
C PHE A 19 22.97 37.16 12.72
N THR A 20 23.23 36.07 13.44
CA THR A 20 23.52 34.78 12.81
C THR A 20 22.24 34.31 12.16
N ILE A 21 22.21 34.44 10.84
CA ILE A 21 21.24 33.78 9.98
C ILE A 21 21.49 32.28 10.15
N ILE A 22 20.72 31.65 11.04
CA ILE A 22 20.66 30.21 11.17
C ILE A 22 19.90 29.72 9.94
N SER A 23 20.63 29.56 8.83
CA SER A 23 20.19 28.69 7.74
C SER A 23 20.21 27.26 8.28
N CYS A 24 19.09 26.82 8.83
CA CYS A 24 18.78 25.40 8.92
C CYS A 24 18.55 24.88 7.49
N THR A 25 19.63 24.68 6.73
CA THR A 25 19.61 23.71 5.64
C THR A 25 19.50 22.36 6.29
N ASN A 26 18.28 21.85 6.35
CA ASN A 26 17.96 20.51 6.77
C ASN A 26 18.46 19.55 5.67
N THR A 27 19.77 19.35 5.61
CA THR A 27 20.41 18.29 4.83
C THR A 27 20.18 16.99 5.57
N ASN A 28 19.04 16.35 5.33
CA ASN A 28 18.80 14.96 5.70
C ASN A 28 17.66 14.41 4.84
N SER A 29 18.01 13.90 3.66
CA SER A 29 17.69 12.51 3.36
C SER A 29 18.53 12.04 2.18
N ASP A 30 19.56 11.24 2.49
CA ASP A 30 20.00 10.16 1.60
C ASP A 30 18.84 9.16 1.46
N SER A 31 17.73 9.58 0.85
CA SER A 31 16.69 8.66 0.44
C SER A 31 17.27 7.87 -0.73
N LYS A 32 17.67 6.62 -0.46
CA LYS A 32 18.07 5.70 -1.51
C LYS A 32 16.98 5.72 -2.59
N PRO A 33 17.34 5.86 -3.87
CA PRO A 33 16.35 5.79 -4.93
C PRO A 33 15.64 4.43 -4.83
N CYS A 34 14.30 4.45 -4.82
CA CYS A 34 13.51 3.23 -4.71
C CYS A 34 13.84 2.27 -5.86
N LYS A 35 13.88 0.98 -5.54
CA LYS A 35 14.33 -0.07 -6.47
C LYS A 35 13.35 -0.24 -7.63
N TYR A 36 12.05 -0.08 -7.37
CA TYR A 36 11.00 -0.25 -8.37
C TYR A 36 10.38 1.08 -8.78
N LYS A 37 9.66 1.05 -9.91
CA LYS A 37 8.92 2.19 -10.43
C LYS A 37 7.67 2.44 -9.58
N PRO A 38 7.12 3.67 -9.60
CA PRO A 38 5.85 3.96 -8.97
C PRO A 38 4.75 2.98 -9.42
N PRO A 39 3.79 2.65 -8.52
CA PRO A 39 2.66 1.80 -8.87
C PRO A 39 1.83 2.34 -10.04
N VAL A 40 1.16 1.43 -10.73
CA VAL A 40 0.25 1.73 -11.84
C VAL A 40 -1.11 1.10 -11.57
N ALA A 41 -2.16 1.79 -12.01
CA ALA A 41 -3.53 1.30 -11.95
C ALA A 41 -3.69 0.05 -12.84
N ILE A 42 -4.22 -1.04 -12.27
CA ILE A 42 -4.43 -2.33 -12.94
C ILE A 42 -5.86 -2.43 -13.48
N PHE A 43 -6.81 -1.75 -12.85
CA PHE A 43 -8.23 -1.78 -13.21
C PHE A 43 -8.65 -0.61 -14.12
N GLU A 44 -7.73 0.30 -14.43
CA GLU A 44 -8.01 1.46 -15.29
C GLU A 44 -8.48 1.07 -16.69
N GLY A 45 -9.55 1.71 -17.16
CA GLY A 45 -10.10 1.55 -18.50
C GLY A 45 -10.70 0.16 -18.76
N ILE A 46 -11.25 -0.50 -17.74
CA ILE A 46 -12.06 -1.71 -17.89
C ILE A 46 -13.54 -1.30 -17.87
N ASP A 47 -14.20 -1.30 -19.03
CA ASP A 47 -15.56 -0.76 -19.20
C ASP A 47 -16.64 -1.43 -18.32
N ARG A 48 -16.42 -2.69 -17.91
CA ARG A 48 -17.36 -3.43 -17.06
C ARG A 48 -17.25 -3.08 -15.58
N PHE A 49 -16.25 -2.30 -15.20
CA PHE A 49 -16.03 -1.88 -13.83
C PHE A 49 -16.49 -0.44 -13.65
N SER A 50 -16.82 -0.08 -12.41
CA SER A 50 -17.33 1.26 -12.08
C SER A 50 -16.77 1.75 -10.76
N ASN A 51 -16.98 3.03 -10.44
CA ASN A 51 -16.45 3.68 -9.24
C ASN A 51 -14.93 3.49 -9.09
N HIS A 52 -14.20 3.53 -10.21
CA HIS A 52 -12.75 3.40 -10.22
C HIS A 52 -12.08 4.64 -9.60
N SER A 53 -11.09 4.42 -8.75
CA SER A 53 -10.21 5.46 -8.23
C SER A 53 -8.80 4.90 -8.05
N PHE A 54 -7.80 5.76 -8.25
CA PHE A 54 -6.39 5.43 -8.07
C PHE A 54 -5.66 6.58 -7.38
N GLU A 55 -5.20 6.35 -6.16
CA GLU A 55 -4.54 7.35 -5.32
C GLU A 55 -3.09 6.93 -5.06
N VAL A 56 -2.13 7.79 -5.40
CA VAL A 56 -0.69 7.53 -5.24
C VAL A 56 -0.11 8.43 -4.15
N THR A 57 0.61 7.84 -3.19
CA THR A 57 1.36 8.55 -2.15
C THR A 57 2.78 8.01 -2.09
N GLY A 58 3.71 8.70 -2.75
CA GLY A 58 5.12 8.27 -2.81
C GLY A 58 5.28 7.01 -3.67
N GLN A 59 5.63 5.88 -3.05
CA GLN A 59 5.76 4.56 -3.69
C GLN A 59 4.62 3.60 -3.36
N ASP A 60 3.63 4.10 -2.65
CA ASP A 60 2.44 3.35 -2.30
C ASP A 60 1.26 3.88 -3.12
N ALA A 61 0.34 3.00 -3.46
CA ALA A 61 -0.90 3.38 -4.10
C ALA A 61 -2.07 2.54 -3.59
N VAL A 62 -3.25 3.13 -3.64
CA VAL A 62 -4.52 2.44 -3.41
C VAL A 62 -5.38 2.59 -4.64
N GLU A 63 -5.77 1.47 -5.23
CA GLU A 63 -6.72 1.41 -6.32
C GLU A 63 -8.03 0.83 -5.81
N ARG A 64 -9.17 1.48 -6.07
CA ARG A 64 -10.49 0.95 -5.71
C ARG A 64 -11.34 0.78 -6.96
N VAL A 65 -12.13 -0.29 -6.99
CA VAL A 65 -13.04 -0.57 -8.10
C VAL A 65 -14.26 -1.36 -7.64
N PHE A 66 -15.44 -1.02 -8.16
CA PHE A 66 -16.67 -1.80 -8.00
C PHE A 66 -16.90 -2.68 -9.22
N ILE A 67 -17.26 -3.95 -8.98
CA ILE A 67 -17.52 -4.94 -10.02
C ILE A 67 -19.01 -5.33 -9.98
N PRO A 68 -19.85 -4.73 -10.83
CA PRO A 68 -21.31 -4.89 -10.77
C PRO A 68 -21.78 -6.35 -10.87
N LYS A 69 -21.11 -7.16 -11.69
CA LYS A 69 -21.49 -8.57 -11.91
C LYS A 69 -21.41 -9.43 -10.65
N MET A 70 -20.50 -9.10 -9.74
CA MET A 70 -20.29 -9.83 -8.49
C MET A 70 -20.80 -9.05 -7.28
N ASN A 71 -21.32 -7.84 -7.48
CA ASN A 71 -21.77 -6.94 -6.43
C ASN A 71 -20.73 -6.80 -5.29
N MET A 72 -19.49 -6.48 -5.69
CA MET A 72 -18.35 -6.42 -4.77
C MET A 72 -17.42 -5.26 -5.10
N THR A 73 -16.70 -4.78 -4.07
CA THR A 73 -15.63 -3.80 -4.22
C THR A 73 -14.28 -4.47 -3.99
N ILE A 74 -13.28 -4.13 -4.81
CA ILE A 74 -11.88 -4.48 -4.57
C ILE A 74 -11.13 -3.21 -4.23
N GLU A 75 -10.37 -3.25 -3.14
CA GLU A 75 -9.29 -2.30 -2.87
C GLU A 75 -7.95 -3.02 -3.06
N LEU A 76 -7.11 -2.50 -3.94
CA LEU A 76 -5.78 -3.00 -4.23
C LEU A 76 -4.76 -2.02 -3.65
N TYR A 77 -4.06 -2.45 -2.61
CA TYR A 77 -2.94 -1.73 -2.03
C TYR A 77 -1.66 -2.21 -2.70
N GLN A 78 -0.88 -1.28 -3.23
CA GLN A 78 0.36 -1.55 -3.94
C GLN A 78 1.51 -0.83 -3.22
N SER A 79 2.61 -1.54 -2.99
CA SER A 79 3.85 -0.96 -2.46
C SER A 79 5.05 -1.46 -3.25
N GLY A 80 6.06 -0.60 -3.44
CA GLY A 80 7.16 -0.88 -4.35
C GLY A 80 8.51 -0.23 -4.04
N CYS A 81 8.79 0.28 -2.84
CA CYS A 81 10.14 0.84 -2.61
C CYS A 81 11.21 -0.26 -2.42
N ASP A 82 11.02 -1.16 -1.45
CA ASP A 82 11.98 -2.23 -1.11
C ASP A 82 11.61 -3.60 -1.74
N PHE A 83 10.32 -3.92 -1.76
CA PHE A 83 9.75 -5.15 -2.31
C PHE A 83 8.45 -4.82 -3.04
N LEU A 84 8.09 -5.65 -4.03
CA LEU A 84 6.81 -5.50 -4.72
C LEU A 84 5.76 -6.23 -3.90
N GLN A 85 4.80 -5.49 -3.36
CA GLN A 85 3.66 -6.05 -2.63
C GLN A 85 2.35 -5.59 -3.25
N GLN A 86 1.42 -6.53 -3.38
CA GLN A 86 0.04 -6.26 -3.75
C GLN A 86 -0.89 -6.94 -2.75
N GLU A 87 -1.71 -6.17 -2.07
CA GLU A 87 -2.75 -6.67 -1.18
C GLU A 87 -4.12 -6.38 -1.79
N TYR A 88 -4.82 -7.43 -2.19
CA TYR A 88 -6.18 -7.36 -2.71
C TYR A 88 -7.15 -7.56 -1.55
N ARG A 89 -7.89 -6.51 -1.19
CA ARG A 89 -8.98 -6.56 -0.22
C ARG A 89 -10.29 -6.66 -0.96
N ILE A 90 -10.97 -7.77 -0.77
CA ILE A 90 -12.26 -8.07 -1.38
C ILE A 90 -13.34 -7.78 -0.33
N LEU A 91 -14.13 -6.76 -0.61
CA LEU A 91 -15.28 -6.34 0.18
C LEU A 91 -16.54 -6.94 -0.45
N LEU A 92 -17.04 -8.00 0.18
CA LEU A 92 -18.30 -8.64 -0.20
C LEU A 92 -19.45 -7.93 0.54
N GLU A 93 -20.57 -7.66 -0.15
CA GLU A 93 -21.74 -7.06 0.49
C GLU A 93 -22.41 -7.99 1.52
N GLU A 94 -22.23 -9.30 1.37
CA GLU A 94 -22.68 -10.30 2.35
C GLU A 94 -21.57 -10.67 3.34
N ALA A 95 -21.97 -10.85 4.58
CA ALA A 95 -21.11 -11.25 5.68
C ALA A 95 -20.37 -12.56 5.40
N TYR A 96 -19.04 -12.52 5.23
CA TYR A 96 -18.26 -13.76 5.11
C TYR A 96 -18.13 -14.45 6.48
N PRO A 97 -18.60 -15.71 6.64
CA PRO A 97 -18.68 -16.32 7.97
C PRO A 97 -17.33 -16.40 8.70
N LEU A 98 -17.34 -16.08 9.99
CA LEU A 98 -16.12 -16.08 10.83
C LEU A 98 -15.49 -17.47 10.98
N ASN A 99 -16.23 -18.55 10.81
CA ASN A 99 -15.74 -19.93 10.90
C ASN A 99 -15.32 -20.54 9.56
N THR A 100 -15.39 -19.81 8.44
CA THR A 100 -14.98 -20.34 7.14
C THR A 100 -13.50 -20.78 7.16
N PRO A 101 -13.16 -22.01 6.73
CA PRO A 101 -11.78 -22.48 6.65
C PRO A 101 -10.94 -21.70 5.61
N ALA A 102 -9.63 -21.61 5.85
CA ALA A 102 -8.70 -20.93 4.94
C ALA A 102 -8.68 -21.57 3.53
N GLU A 103 -8.81 -22.89 3.42
CA GLU A 103 -8.95 -23.60 2.14
C GLU A 103 -10.16 -23.11 1.34
N VAL A 104 -11.33 -23.00 1.98
CA VAL A 104 -12.55 -22.51 1.33
C VAL A 104 -12.39 -21.07 0.89
N CYS A 105 -11.74 -20.24 1.73
CA CYS A 105 -11.37 -18.87 1.38
C CYS A 105 -10.45 -18.80 0.15
N ALA A 106 -9.42 -19.63 0.09
CA ALA A 106 -8.51 -19.69 -1.04
C ALA A 106 -9.25 -20.04 -2.33
N LEU A 107 -10.18 -21.00 -2.29
CA LEU A 107 -11.01 -21.38 -3.43
C LEU A 107 -11.97 -20.28 -3.88
N HIS A 108 -12.53 -19.50 -2.95
CA HIS A 108 -13.35 -18.34 -3.32
C HIS A 108 -12.53 -17.23 -3.96
N ILE A 109 -11.35 -16.91 -3.41
CA ILE A 109 -10.43 -15.92 -3.98
C ILE A 109 -9.97 -16.37 -5.38
N SER A 110 -9.64 -17.65 -5.57
CA SER A 110 -9.26 -18.15 -6.90
C SER A 110 -10.40 -18.03 -7.91
N ASN A 111 -11.64 -18.30 -7.50
CA ASN A 111 -12.81 -18.12 -8.36
C ASN A 111 -13.03 -16.64 -8.73
N ILE A 112 -12.85 -15.72 -7.78
CA ILE A 112 -12.93 -14.27 -8.05
C ILE A 112 -11.90 -13.86 -9.11
N PHE A 113 -10.63 -14.27 -8.95
CA PHE A 113 -9.59 -13.97 -9.93
C PHE A 113 -9.86 -14.58 -11.30
N LEU A 114 -10.45 -15.78 -11.37
CA LEU A 114 -10.89 -16.37 -12.62
C LEU A 114 -12.00 -15.55 -13.29
N ILE A 115 -12.98 -15.06 -12.52
CA ILE A 115 -14.05 -14.19 -13.04
C ILE A 115 -13.46 -12.87 -13.55
N LEU A 116 -12.59 -12.22 -12.79
CA LEU A 116 -11.93 -10.97 -13.20
C LEU A 116 -11.12 -11.14 -14.48
N ALA A 117 -10.37 -12.23 -14.62
CA ALA A 117 -9.67 -12.55 -15.86
C ALA A 117 -10.63 -12.68 -17.05
N GLY A 118 -11.84 -13.21 -16.82
CA GLY A 118 -12.88 -13.31 -17.85
C GLY A 118 -13.52 -11.97 -18.23
N GLU A 119 -13.64 -11.02 -17.30
CA GLU A 119 -14.21 -9.69 -17.57
C GLU A 119 -13.30 -8.79 -18.42
N ALA A 120 -11.98 -8.95 -18.29
CA ALA A 120 -11.00 -8.15 -19.02
C ALA A 120 -9.74 -8.98 -19.39
N PRO A 121 -9.85 -9.98 -20.28
CA PRO A 121 -8.78 -10.95 -20.53
C PRO A 121 -7.47 -10.33 -21.03
N GLU A 122 -7.54 -9.25 -21.81
CA GLU A 122 -6.35 -8.56 -22.31
C GLU A 122 -5.55 -7.84 -21.22
N LYS A 123 -6.23 -7.38 -20.15
CA LYS A 123 -5.61 -6.63 -19.03
C LYS A 123 -5.33 -7.50 -17.81
N LEU A 124 -6.23 -8.44 -17.52
CA LEU A 124 -6.24 -9.24 -16.30
C LEU A 124 -5.92 -10.73 -16.54
N GLY A 125 -5.44 -11.11 -17.73
CA GLY A 125 -5.14 -12.52 -18.05
C GLY A 125 -4.16 -13.21 -17.07
N LEU A 126 -3.26 -12.46 -16.42
CA LEU A 126 -2.39 -13.00 -15.37
C LEU A 126 -3.17 -13.55 -14.16
N PHE A 127 -4.36 -13.01 -13.87
CA PHE A 127 -5.17 -13.44 -12.74
C PHE A 127 -5.63 -14.89 -12.91
N GLN A 128 -5.75 -15.40 -14.15
CA GLN A 128 -6.03 -16.81 -14.39
C GLN A 128 -4.90 -17.71 -13.87
N GLN A 129 -3.63 -17.28 -14.01
CA GLN A 129 -2.49 -18.04 -13.51
C GLN A 129 -2.45 -18.02 -11.98
N TRP A 130 -2.74 -16.87 -11.36
CA TRP A 130 -2.86 -16.77 -9.91
C TRP A 130 -4.01 -17.61 -9.36
N ALA A 131 -5.17 -17.58 -10.01
CA ALA A 131 -6.30 -18.42 -9.65
C ALA A 131 -5.92 -19.91 -9.64
N ALA A 132 -5.26 -20.39 -10.71
CA ALA A 132 -4.79 -21.77 -10.80
C ALA A 132 -3.77 -22.11 -9.70
N ALA A 133 -2.82 -21.22 -9.42
CA ALA A 133 -1.81 -21.43 -8.39
C ALA A 133 -2.41 -21.47 -6.97
N ILE A 134 -3.33 -20.55 -6.66
CA ILE A 134 -4.06 -20.53 -5.38
C ILE A 134 -4.90 -21.80 -5.23
N GLN A 135 -5.64 -22.19 -6.28
CA GLN A 135 -6.47 -23.39 -6.25
C GLN A 135 -5.64 -24.66 -6.00
N ALA A 136 -4.48 -24.79 -6.66
CA ALA A 136 -3.57 -25.91 -6.44
C ALA A 136 -2.98 -25.94 -5.01
N ALA A 137 -2.82 -24.78 -4.39
CA ALA A 137 -2.28 -24.61 -3.04
C ALA A 137 -3.36 -24.49 -1.94
N ALA A 138 -4.65 -24.58 -2.28
CA ALA A 138 -5.77 -24.25 -1.38
C ALA A 138 -5.68 -24.95 -0.02
N LYS A 139 -5.33 -26.25 -0.02
CA LYS A 139 -5.18 -27.07 1.20
C LYS A 139 -3.99 -26.69 2.09
N SER A 140 -3.03 -25.97 1.53
CA SER A 140 -1.83 -25.52 2.25
C SER A 140 -2.02 -24.17 2.93
N PHE A 141 -3.07 -23.43 2.59
CA PHE A 141 -3.35 -22.15 3.24
C PHE A 141 -3.78 -22.32 4.69
N LYS A 142 -3.21 -21.46 5.54
CA LYS A 142 -3.68 -21.16 6.87
C LYS A 142 -3.76 -19.64 7.00
N TYR A 143 -4.67 -19.16 7.84
CA TYR A 143 -4.82 -17.73 8.03
C TYR A 143 -3.55 -17.10 8.62
N ASN A 144 -3.17 -15.94 8.09
CA ASN A 144 -2.00 -15.17 8.51
C ASN A 144 -0.65 -15.89 8.35
N GLU A 145 -0.59 -16.97 7.55
CA GLU A 145 0.65 -17.67 7.20
C GLU A 145 0.99 -17.44 5.72
N LYS A 146 2.25 -17.09 5.44
CA LYS A 146 2.77 -17.00 4.06
C LYS A 146 3.06 -18.40 3.52
N ILE A 147 2.61 -18.67 2.31
CA ILE A 147 2.99 -19.86 1.54
C ILE A 147 3.64 -19.44 0.22
N LEU A 148 4.58 -20.24 -0.26
CA LEU A 148 5.14 -20.07 -1.61
C LEU A 148 4.22 -20.75 -2.61
N LEU A 149 3.72 -20.02 -3.61
CA LEU A 149 2.93 -20.61 -4.68
C LEU A 149 3.83 -21.44 -5.59
N LYS A 150 3.55 -22.74 -5.65
CA LYS A 150 4.36 -23.74 -6.36
C LYS A 150 4.59 -23.32 -7.83
N GLY A 151 5.86 -23.32 -8.25
CA GLY A 151 6.23 -22.95 -9.61
C GLY A 151 6.36 -21.45 -9.85
N THR A 152 6.32 -20.62 -8.80
CA THR A 152 6.46 -19.17 -8.88
C THR A 152 7.45 -18.66 -7.82
N ALA A 153 7.86 -17.39 -7.93
CA ALA A 153 8.58 -16.66 -6.87
C ALA A 153 7.63 -15.92 -5.91
N ILE A 154 6.31 -16.14 -6.05
CA ILE A 154 5.28 -15.36 -5.38
C ILE A 154 4.90 -16.02 -4.07
N HIS A 155 5.02 -15.27 -2.98
CA HIS A 155 4.42 -15.66 -1.70
C HIS A 155 2.98 -15.16 -1.64
N ALA A 156 2.08 -15.99 -1.13
CA ALA A 156 0.68 -15.67 -0.90
C ALA A 156 0.34 -15.84 0.59
N GLN A 157 -0.44 -14.92 1.13
CA GLN A 157 -0.98 -14.99 2.49
C GLN A 157 -2.44 -14.59 2.44
N ILE A 158 -3.30 -15.34 3.14
CA ILE A 158 -4.70 -14.97 3.32
C ILE A 158 -4.86 -14.46 4.74
N ASP A 159 -5.24 -13.19 4.85
CA ASP A 159 -5.57 -12.57 6.12
C ASP A 159 -7.07 -12.56 6.33
N LYS A 160 -7.45 -12.75 7.60
CA LYS A 160 -8.84 -12.67 8.04
C LYS A 160 -8.91 -11.58 9.10
N THR A 161 -9.36 -10.39 8.70
CA THR A 161 -9.62 -9.31 9.65
C THR A 161 -11.10 -9.30 10.01
N HIS A 162 -11.38 -9.22 11.31
CA HIS A 162 -12.75 -9.14 11.81
C HIS A 162 -13.33 -7.74 11.58
N GLN A 163 -14.44 -7.66 10.86
CA GLN A 163 -15.34 -6.51 10.90
C GLN A 163 -16.72 -7.02 11.32
N THR A 164 -17.10 -6.78 12.58
CA THR A 164 -18.36 -7.27 13.16
C THR A 164 -18.49 -8.82 13.08
N GLU A 165 -19.56 -9.35 12.48
CA GLU A 165 -19.81 -10.79 12.26
C GLU A 165 -19.20 -11.34 10.96
N SER A 166 -18.40 -10.52 10.26
CA SER A 166 -17.88 -10.80 8.92
C SER A 166 -16.37 -10.70 8.86
N ALA A 167 -15.79 -11.37 7.88
CA ALA A 167 -14.39 -11.18 7.53
C ALA A 167 -14.23 -10.52 6.15
N MET A 168 -13.24 -9.64 6.05
CA MET A 168 -12.71 -9.19 4.76
C MET A 168 -11.73 -10.23 4.25
N LEU A 169 -11.77 -10.51 2.94
CA LEU A 169 -10.83 -11.42 2.31
C LEU A 169 -9.65 -10.62 1.76
N SER A 170 -8.47 -10.82 2.34
CA SER A 170 -7.23 -10.26 1.82
C SER A 170 -6.35 -11.35 1.25
N ILE A 171 -5.79 -11.14 0.07
CA ILE A 171 -4.63 -11.90 -0.41
C ILE A 171 -3.46 -10.97 -0.69
N ILE A 172 -2.32 -11.30 -0.09
CA ILE A 172 -1.08 -10.53 -0.24
C ILE A 172 -0.12 -11.31 -1.12
N PHE A 173 0.28 -10.70 -2.23
CA PHE A 173 1.37 -11.18 -3.07
C PHE A 173 2.64 -10.37 -2.81
N SER A 174 3.75 -11.04 -2.56
CA SER A 174 5.05 -10.38 -2.40
C SER A 174 6.17 -11.13 -3.12
N GLN A 175 7.08 -10.36 -3.76
CA GLN A 175 8.30 -10.83 -4.44
C GLN A 175 9.54 -10.08 -3.97
#